data_AF-A0A847X8U0-F1
#
_entry.id   AF-A0A847X8U0-F1
#
_cell.length_a   1.000
_cell.length_b   1.000
_cell.length_c   1.000
_cell.angle_alpha   90.00
_cell.angle_beta   90.00
_cell.angle_gamma   90.00
#
_symmetry.space_group_name_H-M   'P 1'
#
loop_
_entity.id
_entity.type
_entity.pdbx_description
1 polymer ?
#
loop_
_entity_poly.entity_id
_entity_poly.type
_entity_poly.pdbx_seq_one_letter_code
_entity_poly.pdbx_strand_id
1 'polypeptide(L)'
;MRHEPSYVPKQRKVNYKIVVPFILFMMIISVFAFKKIYDDQIYEDKGFKVCNLSSKDTERILRKNLSEYENYKYTQVQDYSFYGETLKFYENDFDFHKTDPFIGNTVFLNNLCGTDIEDKKPYLLSHDLDIGIQLDTLEDGFYVMEILRDFDYYLLETDENIEFEFSSIKRSNQIKEVKVFANQEMINKYYDEPLLRHNLVFLEVSTVETNNQYDIVLDPAGLTYYDNEEINYGHFYQDVFESEYTYSLATKVKNELEKHGLRVYLTRDNENPINYFDNNGRIIKAYESNAKYYVHMRFESSGSNMDRGLNIFYSNFTSNRFASSVTKAILNGTKFKPSPYEDGINGPGVYQTSLIDGYDFNDWIRETGGMLTGAGQLEGYPTVYNQSKRGMYSIDILYGYMTDHDDLSTWVEDIDQIAKQTAEGILSQLGIKGD
;
A
#
# COMPACT_ATOMS: atom_id res chain seq x y z
N MET A 1 44.41 -10.73 -97.80
CA MET A 1 43.79 -11.74 -96.90
C MET A 1 43.66 -11.12 -95.51
N ARG A 2 42.47 -11.25 -94.91
CA ARG A 2 42.04 -10.95 -93.53
C ARG A 2 42.58 -9.69 -92.84
N HIS A 3 41.68 -8.71 -92.70
CA HIS A 3 41.80 -7.61 -91.75
C HIS A 3 41.04 -8.04 -90.47
N GLU A 4 41.75 -8.39 -89.41
CA GLU A 4 41.15 -8.47 -88.06
C GLU A 4 41.35 -7.11 -87.37
N PRO A 5 40.29 -6.45 -86.89
CA PRO A 5 40.46 -5.23 -86.12
C PRO A 5 40.95 -5.61 -84.72
N SER A 6 42.20 -5.26 -84.41
CA SER A 6 42.71 -5.23 -83.05
C SER A 6 41.93 -4.19 -82.25
N TYR A 7 41.07 -4.65 -81.33
CA TYR A 7 40.39 -3.80 -80.35
C TYR A 7 41.40 -3.36 -79.29
N VAL A 8 41.88 -2.12 -79.39
CA VAL A 8 42.62 -1.46 -78.31
C VAL A 8 41.60 -0.78 -77.39
N PRO A 9 41.37 -1.25 -76.15
CA PRO A 9 40.42 -0.61 -75.27
C PRO A 9 40.88 0.82 -74.96
N LYS A 10 40.00 1.80 -75.16
CA LYS A 10 40.23 3.18 -74.74
C LYS A 10 40.45 3.19 -73.22
N GLN A 11 41.69 3.40 -72.78
CA GLN A 11 41.98 3.71 -71.38
C GLN A 11 41.27 5.03 -71.03
N ARG A 12 40.16 4.95 -70.29
CA ARG A 12 39.53 6.11 -69.67
C ARG A 12 40.51 6.67 -68.65
N LYS A 13 41.17 7.79 -68.97
CA LYS A 13 41.96 8.54 -67.99
C LYS A 13 40.99 9.12 -66.96
N VAL A 14 41.06 8.58 -65.76
CA VAL A 14 40.30 9.07 -64.62
C VAL A 14 40.73 10.50 -64.34
N ASN A 15 39.77 11.44 -64.28
CA ASN A 15 40.09 12.82 -63.98
C ASN A 15 40.36 12.97 -62.48
N TYR A 16 41.63 12.81 -62.10
CA TYR A 16 42.07 12.89 -60.71
C TYR A 16 41.71 14.22 -60.03
N LYS A 17 41.47 15.30 -60.79
CA LYS A 17 40.97 16.57 -60.23
C LYS A 17 39.55 16.49 -59.67
N ILE A 18 38.77 15.48 -60.06
CA ILE A 18 37.39 15.24 -59.57
C ILE A 18 37.38 14.09 -58.56
N VAL A 19 38.18 13.04 -58.81
CA VAL A 19 38.19 11.85 -57.95
C VAL A 19 38.82 12.12 -56.59
N VAL A 20 39.91 12.90 -56.53
CA VAL A 20 40.57 13.25 -55.26
C VAL A 20 39.65 14.03 -54.31
N PRO A 21 38.98 15.13 -54.72
CA PRO A 21 38.05 15.83 -53.82
C PRO A 21 36.81 14.99 -53.47
N PHE A 22 36.34 14.11 -54.36
CA PHE A 22 35.22 13.22 -54.06
C PHE A 22 35.58 12.15 -53.01
N ILE A 23 36.77 11.56 -53.08
CA ILE A 23 37.26 10.62 -52.07
C ILE A 23 37.46 11.32 -50.73
N LEU A 24 38.02 12.54 -50.73
CA LEU A 24 38.16 13.36 -49.51
C LEU A 24 36.79 13.67 -48.89
N PHE A 25 35.80 14.03 -49.71
CA PHE A 25 34.44 14.30 -49.25
C PHE A 25 33.79 13.03 -48.66
N MET A 26 33.94 11.88 -49.30
CA MET A 26 33.47 10.59 -48.77
C MET A 26 34.18 10.20 -47.48
N MET A 27 35.49 10.48 -47.35
CA MET A 27 36.21 10.30 -46.09
C MET A 27 35.64 11.17 -44.98
N ILE A 28 35.40 12.46 -45.24
CA ILE A 28 34.83 13.39 -44.26
C ILE A 28 33.43 12.92 -43.82
N ILE A 29 32.57 12.53 -44.76
CA ILE A 29 31.25 11.98 -44.45
C ILE A 29 31.39 10.69 -43.64
N SER A 30 32.29 9.79 -44.03
CA SER A 30 32.50 8.53 -43.31
C SER A 30 32.98 8.76 -41.88
N VAL A 31 33.89 9.73 -41.65
CA VAL A 31 34.36 10.09 -40.31
C VAL A 31 33.24 10.70 -39.47
N PHE A 32 32.40 11.56 -40.07
CA PHE A 32 31.23 12.11 -39.38
C PHE A 32 30.19 11.03 -39.04
N ALA A 33 29.92 10.12 -39.96
CA ALA A 33 29.00 9.00 -39.75
C ALA A 33 29.55 8.04 -38.68
N PHE A 34 30.86 7.73 -38.73
CA PHE A 34 31.52 6.87 -37.75
C PHE A 34 31.53 7.53 -36.37
N LYS A 35 31.84 8.83 -36.30
CA LYS A 35 31.79 9.60 -35.04
C LYS A 35 30.39 9.59 -34.46
N LYS A 36 29.35 9.80 -35.27
CA LYS A 36 27.95 9.74 -34.80
C LYS A 36 27.58 8.36 -34.26
N ILE A 37 27.92 7.29 -34.99
CA ILE A 37 27.64 5.91 -34.57
C ILE A 37 28.44 5.53 -33.31
N TYR A 38 29.68 6.00 -33.20
CA TYR A 38 30.57 5.71 -32.07
C TYR A 38 30.19 6.51 -30.82
N ASP A 39 29.81 7.78 -30.98
CA ASP A 39 29.27 8.62 -29.91
C ASP A 39 27.94 8.02 -29.39
N ASP A 40 27.06 7.53 -30.27
CA ASP A 40 25.80 6.85 -29.90
C ASP A 40 26.02 5.48 -29.21
N GLN A 41 27.14 4.77 -29.49
CA GLN A 41 27.45 3.47 -28.88
C GLN A 41 28.17 3.57 -27.52
N ILE A 42 28.77 4.72 -27.18
CA ILE A 42 29.57 4.91 -25.96
C ILE A 42 28.94 5.92 -24.99
N TYR A 43 27.87 6.61 -25.38
CA TYR A 43 27.11 7.43 -24.45
C TYR A 43 26.39 6.55 -23.42
N GLU A 44 27.06 6.30 -22.29
CA GLU A 44 26.36 5.91 -21.07
C GLU A 44 25.45 7.07 -20.69
N ASP A 45 24.15 6.88 -20.91
CA ASP A 45 23.12 7.80 -20.48
C ASP A 45 23.04 7.77 -18.94
N LYS A 46 23.84 8.63 -18.30
CA LYS A 46 24.05 8.75 -16.84
C LYS A 46 23.05 9.66 -16.15
N GLY A 47 22.11 10.26 -16.88
CA GLY A 47 21.15 11.21 -16.31
C GLY A 47 20.05 10.54 -15.50
N PHE A 48 19.20 11.36 -14.88
CA PHE A 48 18.00 10.91 -14.19
C PHE A 48 16.99 10.41 -15.23
N LYS A 49 16.45 9.21 -15.00
CA LYS A 49 15.49 8.58 -15.90
C LYS A 49 14.21 8.28 -15.17
N VAL A 50 13.13 8.45 -15.90
CA VAL A 50 11.78 8.16 -15.43
C VAL A 50 11.19 7.12 -16.38
N CYS A 51 10.63 6.04 -15.84
CA CYS A 51 10.06 4.94 -16.62
C CYS A 51 11.11 4.36 -17.60
N ASN A 52 10.71 4.05 -18.85
CA ASN A 52 11.61 3.56 -19.91
C ASN A 52 12.19 4.69 -20.78
N LEU A 53 12.22 5.94 -20.30
CA LEU A 53 12.67 7.09 -21.07
C LEU A 53 14.18 7.30 -20.99
N SER A 54 14.76 7.90 -22.03
CA SER A 54 16.13 8.43 -21.95
C SER A 54 16.18 9.61 -20.99
N SER A 55 17.35 9.96 -20.46
CA SER A 55 17.45 11.13 -19.58
C SER A 55 17.05 12.43 -20.29
N LYS A 56 17.35 12.52 -21.59
CA LYS A 56 16.95 13.67 -22.42
C LYS A 56 15.43 13.75 -22.61
N ASP A 57 14.76 12.62 -22.79
CA ASP A 57 13.30 12.59 -22.88
C ASP A 57 12.64 12.89 -21.54
N THR A 58 13.21 12.36 -20.45
CA THR A 58 12.80 12.66 -19.07
C THR A 58 12.90 14.16 -18.81
N GLU A 59 14.04 14.78 -19.13
CA GLU A 59 14.25 16.22 -19.02
C GLU A 59 13.18 17.01 -19.79
N ARG A 60 12.94 16.63 -21.05
CA ARG A 60 11.95 17.30 -21.91
C ARG A 60 10.53 17.19 -21.34
N ILE A 61 10.14 16.03 -20.83
CA ILE A 61 8.81 15.81 -20.24
C ILE A 61 8.67 16.59 -18.95
N LEU A 62 9.66 16.54 -18.06
CA LEU A 62 9.65 17.32 -16.83
C LEU A 62 9.58 18.81 -17.13
N ARG A 63 10.43 19.35 -18.01
CA ARG A 63 10.38 20.77 -18.39
C ARG A 63 9.03 21.16 -19.00
N LYS A 64 8.46 20.32 -19.87
CA LYS A 64 7.14 20.57 -20.47
C LYS A 64 6.06 20.63 -19.38
N ASN A 65 5.96 19.61 -18.53
CA ASN A 65 4.97 19.57 -17.46
C ASN A 65 5.18 20.74 -16.49
N LEU A 66 6.41 21.00 -16.05
CA LEU A 66 6.73 22.13 -15.18
C LEU A 66 6.42 23.49 -15.82
N SER A 67 6.59 23.64 -17.14
CA SER A 67 6.19 24.85 -17.86
C SER A 67 4.67 25.05 -17.91
N GLU A 68 3.91 23.96 -18.06
CA GLU A 68 2.45 24.00 -17.93
C GLU A 68 2.02 24.31 -16.48
N TYR A 69 2.86 23.92 -15.52
CA TYR A 69 2.72 24.24 -14.10
C TYR A 69 3.27 25.62 -13.70
N GLU A 70 3.77 26.47 -14.61
CA GLU A 70 4.26 27.80 -14.25
C GLU A 70 3.19 28.70 -13.60
N ASN A 71 1.90 28.40 -13.84
CA ASN A 71 0.78 29.07 -13.20
C ASN A 71 0.27 28.35 -11.93
N TYR A 72 0.77 27.14 -11.65
CA TYR A 72 0.38 26.38 -10.47
C TYR A 72 1.02 27.02 -9.24
N LYS A 73 0.28 26.99 -8.15
CA LYS A 73 0.79 27.37 -6.84
C LYS A 73 1.47 26.15 -6.21
N TYR A 74 2.25 26.38 -5.17
CA TYR A 74 2.83 25.32 -4.36
C TYR A 74 2.13 25.30 -3.01
N THR A 75 1.97 24.12 -2.44
CA THR A 75 1.51 23.97 -1.07
C THR A 75 2.36 22.94 -0.35
N GLN A 76 2.65 23.24 0.90
CA GLN A 76 3.56 22.46 1.71
C GLN A 76 2.89 21.20 2.25
N VAL A 77 3.62 20.10 2.20
CA VAL A 77 3.35 18.85 2.90
C VAL A 77 4.30 18.79 4.09
N GLN A 78 3.76 18.65 5.29
CA GLN A 78 4.55 18.49 6.51
C GLN A 78 4.59 17.03 6.98
N ASP A 79 3.53 16.27 6.71
CA ASP A 79 3.44 14.89 7.17
C ASP A 79 2.77 13.96 6.15
N TYR A 80 2.90 12.66 6.39
CA TYR A 80 2.31 11.60 5.58
C TYR A 80 2.02 10.36 6.43
N SER A 81 1.11 9.52 5.94
CA SER A 81 0.80 8.26 6.60
C SER A 81 0.40 7.16 5.63
N PHE A 82 0.59 5.93 6.09
CA PHE A 82 0.07 4.73 5.44
C PHE A 82 -0.87 4.02 6.39
N TYR A 83 -2.09 3.74 5.96
CA TYR A 83 -3.03 2.91 6.70
C TYR A 83 -3.56 1.80 5.79
N GLY A 84 -3.14 0.56 6.08
CA GLY A 84 -3.27 -0.55 5.14
C GLY A 84 -2.55 -0.25 3.84
N GLU A 85 -3.29 -0.05 2.75
CA GLU A 85 -2.78 0.29 1.42
C GLU A 85 -3.15 1.72 0.97
N THR A 86 -3.59 2.55 1.91
CA THR A 86 -3.95 3.95 1.66
C THR A 86 -2.83 4.88 2.08
N LEU A 87 -2.39 5.74 1.16
CA LEU A 87 -1.49 6.85 1.43
C LEU A 87 -2.26 8.15 1.64
N LYS A 88 -1.87 8.91 2.65
CA LYS A 88 -2.30 10.29 2.87
C LYS A 88 -1.12 11.20 3.09
N PHE A 89 -1.29 12.45 2.68
CA PHE A 89 -0.41 13.57 2.99
C PHE A 89 -1.20 14.60 3.78
N TYR A 90 -0.48 15.38 4.58
CA TYR A 90 -1.05 16.38 5.47
C TYR A 90 -0.33 17.71 5.29
N GLU A 91 -1.08 18.81 5.34
CA GLU A 91 -0.50 20.16 5.27
C GLU A 91 0.28 20.46 6.56
N ASN A 92 -0.15 19.90 7.70
CA ASN A 92 0.50 20.02 9.00
C ASN A 92 0.92 18.66 9.55
N ASP A 93 1.74 18.65 10.59
CA ASP A 93 1.98 17.45 11.41
C ASP A 93 0.64 16.82 11.85
N PHE A 94 0.55 15.49 11.76
CA PHE A 94 -0.67 14.78 12.12
C PHE A 94 -1.06 15.02 13.60
N ASP A 95 -2.32 15.41 13.83
CA ASP A 95 -2.88 15.70 15.14
C ASP A 95 -4.29 15.11 15.26
N PHE A 96 -4.49 14.19 16.21
CA PHE A 96 -5.78 13.53 16.47
C PHE A 96 -6.93 14.50 16.76
N HIS A 97 -6.62 15.65 17.35
CA HIS A 97 -7.61 16.58 17.84
C HIS A 97 -7.94 17.67 16.83
N LYS A 98 -7.31 17.64 15.64
CA LYS A 98 -7.50 18.65 14.61
C LYS A 98 -7.71 18.02 13.24
N THR A 99 -8.61 18.63 12.49
CA THR A 99 -8.76 18.30 11.08
C THR A 99 -7.64 18.95 10.29
N ASP A 100 -6.87 18.16 9.55
CA ASP A 100 -5.88 18.69 8.63
C ASP A 100 -6.57 19.40 7.44
N PRO A 101 -6.06 20.55 6.97
CA PRO A 101 -6.69 21.29 5.88
C PRO A 101 -6.73 20.55 4.53
N PHE A 102 -5.90 19.53 4.31
CA PHE A 102 -6.03 18.72 3.09
C PHE A 102 -7.26 17.82 3.10
N ILE A 103 -7.85 17.54 4.26
CA ILE A 103 -9.08 16.75 4.36
C ILE A 103 -10.24 17.49 3.66
N GLY A 104 -10.97 16.76 2.83
CA GLY A 104 -12.05 17.26 1.99
C GLY A 104 -11.62 17.71 0.59
N ASN A 105 -10.31 17.84 0.34
CA ASN A 105 -9.78 18.19 -0.97
C ASN A 105 -9.51 16.94 -1.82
N THR A 106 -9.41 17.15 -3.14
CA THR A 106 -9.06 16.09 -4.10
C THR A 106 -7.60 16.23 -4.50
N VAL A 107 -6.84 15.16 -4.33
CA VAL A 107 -5.49 15.02 -4.88
C VAL A 107 -5.58 14.39 -6.26
N PHE A 108 -4.80 14.88 -7.20
CA PHE A 108 -4.64 14.28 -8.52
C PHE A 108 -3.22 13.76 -8.69
N LEU A 109 -3.10 12.57 -9.26
CA LEU A 109 -1.83 11.99 -9.67
C LEU A 109 -1.74 12.08 -11.20
N ASN A 110 -0.73 12.79 -11.70
CA ASN A 110 -0.46 12.89 -13.13
C ASN A 110 0.72 11.98 -13.52
N ASN A 111 0.48 11.00 -14.38
CA ASN A 111 1.50 10.05 -14.83
C ASN A 111 2.41 10.66 -15.90
N LEU A 112 3.68 10.85 -15.55
CA LEU A 112 4.71 11.43 -16.41
C LEU A 112 5.34 10.41 -17.38
N CYS A 113 4.97 9.13 -17.32
CA CYS A 113 5.43 8.14 -18.31
C CYS A 113 4.75 8.29 -19.68
N GLY A 114 3.56 8.88 -19.72
CA GLY A 114 2.75 9.04 -20.93
C GLY A 114 3.05 10.32 -21.71
N THR A 115 2.58 10.40 -22.95
CA THR A 115 2.56 11.66 -23.73
C THR A 115 1.28 12.46 -23.51
N ASP A 116 0.25 11.83 -22.94
CA ASP A 116 -1.07 12.42 -22.68
C ASP A 116 -1.13 12.96 -21.26
N ILE A 117 -1.03 14.28 -21.15
CA ILE A 117 -1.02 15.04 -19.89
C ILE A 117 -2.39 15.02 -19.19
N GLU A 118 -3.44 14.55 -19.86
CA GLU A 118 -4.83 14.63 -19.38
C GLU A 118 -5.26 13.43 -18.50
N ASP A 119 -4.44 12.39 -18.33
CA ASP A 119 -4.80 11.22 -17.51
C ASP A 119 -4.46 11.44 -16.02
N LYS A 120 -5.16 12.39 -15.40
CA LYS A 120 -5.07 12.67 -13.98
C LYS A 120 -6.00 11.76 -13.19
N LYS A 121 -5.46 10.97 -12.26
CA LYS A 121 -6.26 10.10 -11.38
C LYS A 121 -6.67 10.84 -10.10
N PRO A 122 -7.98 11.09 -9.85
CA PRO A 122 -8.44 11.82 -8.68
C PRO A 122 -8.62 10.91 -7.45
N TYR A 123 -8.26 11.41 -6.28
CA TYR A 123 -8.45 10.77 -4.99
C TYR A 123 -8.93 11.80 -3.96
N LEU A 124 -10.08 11.54 -3.34
CA LEU A 124 -10.60 12.37 -2.24
C LEU A 124 -9.85 12.03 -0.95
N LEU A 125 -9.29 13.04 -0.29
CA LEU A 125 -8.73 12.88 1.05
C LEU A 125 -9.87 13.00 2.07
N SER A 126 -10.25 11.88 2.70
CA SER A 126 -11.29 11.84 3.73
C SER A 126 -10.71 11.92 5.14
N HIS A 127 -11.57 12.11 6.14
CA HIS A 127 -11.25 11.82 7.53
C HIS A 127 -10.88 10.35 7.72
N ASP A 128 -11.66 9.44 7.12
CA ASP A 128 -11.47 7.99 7.25
C ASP A 128 -10.11 7.54 6.69
N LEU A 129 -9.26 6.92 7.51
CA LEU A 129 -7.88 6.54 7.21
C LEU A 129 -7.73 5.64 5.98
N ASP A 130 -8.75 4.82 5.69
CA ASP A 130 -8.82 3.91 4.54
C ASP A 130 -9.36 4.57 3.25
N ILE A 131 -9.62 5.88 3.27
CA ILE A 131 -10.07 6.66 2.10
C ILE A 131 -9.04 7.76 1.80
N GLY A 132 -8.30 7.56 0.72
CA GLY A 132 -7.25 8.46 0.24
C GLY A 132 -6.67 7.93 -1.07
N ILE A 133 -5.35 8.01 -1.22
CA ILE A 133 -4.66 7.47 -2.41
C ILE A 133 -4.53 5.96 -2.25
N GLN A 134 -5.33 5.20 -3.00
CA GLN A 134 -5.36 3.74 -2.96
C GLN A 134 -4.22 3.19 -3.82
N LEU A 135 -3.14 2.77 -3.16
CA LEU A 135 -1.86 2.46 -3.82
C LEU A 135 -1.92 1.22 -4.71
N ASP A 136 -2.81 0.27 -4.39
CA ASP A 136 -3.04 -0.94 -5.18
C ASP A 136 -3.70 -0.67 -6.54
N THR A 137 -4.43 0.44 -6.66
CA THR A 137 -5.12 0.85 -7.89
C THR A 137 -4.21 1.58 -8.88
N LEU A 138 -2.99 1.92 -8.48
CA LEU A 138 -2.06 2.68 -9.30
C LEU A 138 -1.44 1.78 -10.37
N GLU A 139 -1.38 2.31 -11.58
CA GLU A 139 -0.65 1.67 -12.67
C GLU A 139 0.84 1.95 -12.53
N ASP A 140 1.67 1.11 -13.13
CA ASP A 140 3.11 1.35 -13.14
C ASP A 140 3.41 2.68 -13.80
N GLY A 141 4.21 3.49 -13.13
CA GLY A 141 4.61 4.76 -13.68
C GLY A 141 5.20 5.72 -12.67
N PHE A 142 5.33 6.96 -13.09
CA PHE A 142 5.98 8.00 -12.32
C PHE A 142 5.07 9.21 -12.25
N TYR A 143 4.56 9.50 -11.07
CA TYR A 143 3.50 10.45 -10.86
C TYR A 143 4.01 11.69 -10.15
N VAL A 144 3.56 12.86 -10.61
CA VAL A 144 3.62 14.10 -9.84
C VAL A 144 2.28 14.33 -9.18
N MET A 145 2.32 14.85 -7.95
CA MET A 145 1.14 15.11 -7.15
C MET A 145 0.71 16.58 -7.15
N GLU A 146 -0.59 16.77 -7.29
CA GLU A 146 -1.24 18.07 -7.12
C GLU A 146 -2.50 17.92 -6.27
N ILE A 147 -2.91 19.00 -5.61
CA ILE A 147 -4.15 19.08 -4.84
C ILE A 147 -5.01 20.23 -5.35
N LEU A 148 -6.30 19.96 -5.52
CA LEU A 148 -7.30 20.96 -5.87
C LEU A 148 -7.89 21.53 -4.58
N ARG A 149 -7.60 22.81 -4.31
CA ARG A 149 -8.11 23.57 -3.16
C ARG A 149 -8.62 24.92 -3.65
N ASP A 150 -9.82 25.31 -3.22
CA ASP A 150 -10.44 26.60 -3.60
C ASP A 150 -10.49 26.84 -5.13
N PHE A 151 -10.73 25.78 -5.91
CA PHE A 151 -10.73 25.76 -7.38
C PHE A 151 -9.37 26.05 -8.06
N ASP A 152 -8.29 26.11 -7.30
CA ASP A 152 -6.93 26.24 -7.79
C ASP A 152 -6.15 24.93 -7.57
N TYR A 153 -5.27 24.60 -8.53
CA TYR A 153 -4.36 23.46 -8.41
C TYR A 153 -3.04 23.88 -7.77
N TYR A 154 -2.61 23.11 -6.78
CA TYR A 154 -1.34 23.29 -6.08
C TYR A 154 -0.47 22.06 -6.26
N LEU A 155 0.77 22.23 -6.68
CA LEU A 155 1.77 21.17 -6.61
C LEU A 155 2.17 20.95 -5.15
N LEU A 156 2.34 19.69 -4.77
CA LEU A 156 2.78 19.33 -3.43
C LEU A 156 4.30 19.40 -3.33
N GLU A 157 4.79 20.08 -2.31
CA GLU A 157 6.22 20.20 -2.00
C GLU A 157 6.52 19.95 -0.53
N THR A 158 7.78 19.59 -0.23
CA THR A 158 8.27 19.46 1.15
C THR A 158 9.45 20.42 1.40
N ASP A 159 9.61 20.85 2.64
CA ASP A 159 10.81 21.60 3.05
C ASP A 159 12.04 20.68 3.13
N GLU A 160 11.83 19.47 3.66
CA GLU A 160 12.86 18.47 3.85
C GLU A 160 12.85 17.41 2.75
N ASN A 161 13.99 16.76 2.55
CA ASN A 161 14.06 15.61 1.65
C ASN A 161 13.33 14.43 2.28
N ILE A 162 12.34 13.89 1.59
CA ILE A 162 11.65 12.67 2.00
C ILE A 162 11.90 11.55 0.98
N GLU A 163 12.06 10.33 1.49
CA GLU A 163 12.15 9.12 0.69
C GLU A 163 11.63 7.95 1.52
N PHE A 164 10.60 7.27 1.03
CA PHE A 164 10.06 6.08 1.68
C PHE A 164 9.41 5.13 0.68
N GLU A 165 9.42 3.85 1.04
CA GLU A 165 8.92 2.77 0.19
C GLU A 165 7.79 2.03 0.85
N PHE A 166 6.83 1.64 0.04
CA PHE A 166 5.66 0.86 0.41
C PHE A 166 5.49 -0.30 -0.58
N SER A 167 4.96 -1.42 -0.11
CA SER A 167 4.56 -2.53 -0.97
C SER A 167 3.09 -2.85 -0.72
N SER A 168 2.28 -3.00 -1.76
CA SER A 168 0.91 -3.49 -1.63
C SER A 168 0.87 -4.94 -1.15
N ILE A 169 -0.32 -5.44 -0.87
CA ILE A 169 -0.50 -6.89 -0.76
C ILE A 169 -0.37 -7.54 -2.13
N LYS A 170 -0.16 -8.85 -2.13
CA LYS A 170 -0.14 -9.65 -3.36
C LYS A 170 -1.53 -9.87 -3.95
N ARG A 171 -1.73 -9.49 -5.22
CA ARG A 171 -2.94 -9.75 -6.01
C ARG A 171 -2.55 -10.35 -7.35
N SER A 172 -3.15 -11.48 -7.75
CA SER A 172 -2.87 -12.12 -9.05
C SER A 172 -1.38 -12.35 -9.34
N ASN A 173 -0.61 -12.76 -8.32
CA ASN A 173 0.85 -12.88 -8.36
C ASN A 173 1.66 -11.60 -8.63
N GLN A 174 1.05 -10.44 -8.42
CA GLN A 174 1.67 -9.13 -8.58
C GLN A 174 1.58 -8.34 -7.28
N ILE A 175 2.61 -7.53 -7.06
CA ILE A 175 2.77 -6.64 -5.91
C ILE A 175 3.15 -5.28 -6.47
N LYS A 176 2.49 -4.22 -6.01
CA LYS A 176 2.89 -2.85 -6.30
C LYS A 176 3.94 -2.42 -5.31
N GLU A 177 5.09 -2.00 -5.80
CA GLU A 177 6.05 -1.23 -5.00
C GLU A 177 5.85 0.24 -5.32
N VAL A 178 5.68 1.04 -4.27
CA VAL A 178 5.49 2.48 -4.37
C VAL A 178 6.61 3.15 -3.61
N LYS A 179 7.43 3.90 -4.34
CA LYS A 179 8.44 4.77 -3.78
C LYS A 179 7.94 6.20 -3.83
N VAL A 180 7.83 6.83 -2.67
CA VAL A 180 7.55 8.26 -2.56
C VAL A 180 8.85 8.97 -2.29
N PHE A 181 9.12 10.04 -3.03
CA PHE A 181 10.25 10.88 -2.73
C PHE A 181 10.02 12.34 -3.13
N ALA A 182 10.69 13.22 -2.39
CA ALA A 182 10.77 14.64 -2.70
C ALA A 182 12.20 15.09 -2.41
N ASN A 183 13.01 15.18 -3.46
CA ASN A 183 14.41 15.57 -3.35
C ASN A 183 14.85 16.20 -4.67
N GLN A 184 14.85 17.53 -4.72
CA GLN A 184 15.23 18.24 -5.93
C GLN A 184 16.70 18.03 -6.30
N GLU A 185 17.59 17.87 -5.31
CA GLU A 185 19.03 17.70 -5.54
C GLU A 185 19.32 16.38 -6.25
N MET A 186 18.57 15.33 -5.90
CA MET A 186 18.66 14.02 -6.55
C MET A 186 18.39 14.09 -8.06
N ILE A 187 17.47 14.97 -8.49
CA ILE A 187 17.12 15.15 -9.89
C ILE A 187 18.07 16.16 -10.55
N ASN A 188 18.28 17.32 -9.92
CA ASN A 188 19.04 18.45 -10.47
C ASN A 188 20.52 18.12 -10.68
N LYS A 189 21.13 17.21 -9.91
CA LYS A 189 22.56 16.84 -10.07
C LYS A 189 22.91 16.27 -11.45
N TYR A 190 21.92 15.86 -12.24
CA TYR A 190 22.10 15.29 -13.56
C TYR A 190 21.99 16.31 -14.71
N TYR A 191 21.68 17.57 -14.41
CA TYR A 191 21.40 18.60 -15.40
C TYR A 191 22.23 19.87 -15.13
N ASP A 192 22.70 20.51 -16.20
CA ASP A 192 23.50 21.75 -16.09
C ASP A 192 22.68 22.93 -15.55
N GLU A 193 21.39 22.98 -15.89
CA GLU A 193 20.42 23.92 -15.32
C GLU A 193 19.42 23.17 -14.44
N PRO A 194 19.14 23.68 -13.21
CA PRO A 194 18.22 23.02 -12.30
C PRO A 194 16.84 22.88 -12.93
N LEU A 195 16.31 21.66 -12.94
CA LEU A 195 14.96 21.35 -13.41
C LEU A 195 13.91 21.74 -12.37
N LEU A 196 14.19 21.39 -11.11
CA LEU A 196 13.29 21.60 -9.99
C LEU A 196 13.80 22.75 -9.13
N ARG A 197 12.88 23.59 -8.67
CA ARG A 197 13.17 24.69 -7.72
C ARG A 197 12.75 24.35 -6.28
N HIS A 198 11.94 23.31 -6.13
CA HIS A 198 11.33 22.85 -4.90
C HIS A 198 11.43 21.32 -4.81
N ASN A 199 11.39 20.77 -3.60
CA ASN A 199 11.26 19.31 -3.40
C ASN A 199 9.82 18.90 -3.69
N LEU A 200 9.49 18.73 -4.98
CA LEU A 200 8.19 18.24 -5.39
C LEU A 200 8.00 16.78 -4.98
N VAL A 201 6.77 16.45 -4.55
CA VAL A 201 6.40 15.08 -4.18
C VAL A 201 6.13 14.25 -5.43
N PHE A 202 6.93 13.20 -5.62
CA PHE A 202 6.76 12.21 -6.67
C PHE A 202 6.45 10.83 -6.11
N LEU A 203 5.66 10.06 -6.87
CA LEU A 203 5.38 8.65 -6.63
C LEU A 203 5.90 7.84 -7.81
N GLU A 204 6.82 6.93 -7.56
CA GLU A 204 7.22 5.90 -8.52
C GLU A 204 6.53 4.59 -8.16
N VAL A 205 5.77 4.05 -9.09
CA VAL A 205 4.99 2.81 -8.94
C VAL A 205 5.53 1.78 -9.90
N SER A 206 5.86 0.60 -9.39
CA SER A 206 6.31 -0.54 -10.18
C SER A 206 5.60 -1.82 -9.74
N THR A 207 5.49 -2.78 -10.66
CA THR A 207 4.98 -4.12 -10.35
C THR A 207 6.12 -5.13 -10.23
N VAL A 208 6.13 -5.87 -9.13
CA VAL A 208 7.04 -7.00 -8.89
C VAL A 208 6.25 -8.29 -8.64
N GLU A 209 6.84 -9.44 -8.93
CA GLU A 209 6.18 -10.75 -8.74
C GLU A 209 6.34 -11.31 -7.33
N THR A 210 7.42 -10.93 -6.64
CA THR A 210 7.78 -11.49 -5.34
C THR A 210 8.30 -10.42 -4.40
N ASN A 211 7.72 -10.35 -3.21
CA ASN A 211 8.33 -9.72 -2.05
C ASN A 211 8.36 -10.71 -0.89
N ASN A 212 9.18 -10.43 0.12
CA ASN A 212 9.31 -11.25 1.32
C ASN A 212 8.42 -10.80 2.49
N GLN A 213 7.49 -9.88 2.25
CA GLN A 213 6.67 -9.28 3.29
C GLN A 213 5.40 -10.11 3.52
N TYR A 214 4.82 -9.99 4.72
CA TYR A 214 3.49 -10.51 4.98
C TYR A 214 2.45 -9.53 4.47
N ASP A 215 1.31 -10.03 4.02
CA ASP A 215 0.19 -9.23 3.57
C ASP A 215 -0.78 -8.94 4.72
N ILE A 216 -1.05 -9.97 5.54
CA ILE A 216 -2.09 -9.98 6.56
C ILE A 216 -1.56 -10.63 7.83
N VAL A 217 -1.91 -10.08 8.99
CA VAL A 217 -1.73 -10.69 10.30
C VAL A 217 -3.07 -11.24 10.80
N LEU A 218 -3.08 -12.48 11.25
CA LEU A 218 -4.18 -13.05 12.04
C LEU A 218 -3.71 -13.25 13.47
N ASP A 219 -4.47 -12.71 14.42
CA ASP A 219 -4.16 -12.80 15.85
C ASP A 219 -5.27 -13.57 16.59
N PRO A 220 -5.07 -14.88 16.85
CA PRO A 220 -6.02 -15.69 17.60
C PRO A 220 -5.95 -15.41 19.11
N ALA A 221 -7.09 -15.15 19.74
CA ALA A 221 -7.16 -14.79 21.15
C ALA A 221 -6.66 -15.85 22.14
N GLY A 222 -6.38 -15.42 23.37
CA GLY A 222 -5.90 -16.29 24.44
C GLY A 222 -4.48 -16.82 24.21
N LEU A 223 -4.01 -17.69 25.11
CA LEU A 223 -2.61 -18.11 25.25
C LEU A 223 -1.65 -16.92 25.43
N THR A 224 -2.02 -16.02 26.34
CA THR A 224 -1.28 -14.79 26.62
C THR A 224 -0.50 -14.94 27.92
N TYR A 225 0.77 -14.56 27.88
CA TYR A 225 1.62 -14.47 29.07
C TYR A 225 1.54 -13.07 29.65
N TYR A 226 1.20 -12.96 30.95
CA TYR A 226 1.19 -11.69 31.66
C TYR A 226 2.44 -11.52 32.53
N ASP A 227 2.72 -10.26 32.91
CA ASP A 227 3.91 -9.89 33.70
C ASP A 227 3.93 -10.53 35.11
N ASN A 228 2.78 -11.01 35.59
CA ASN A 228 2.63 -11.75 36.85
C ASN A 228 2.92 -13.27 36.70
N GLU A 229 3.51 -13.69 35.58
CA GLU A 229 3.82 -15.08 35.23
C GLU A 229 2.57 -15.98 35.01
N GLU A 230 1.37 -15.41 34.96
CA GLU A 230 0.14 -16.15 34.65
C GLU A 230 -0.06 -16.29 33.14
N ILE A 231 -0.54 -17.47 32.75
CA ILE A 231 -0.95 -17.76 31.37
C ILE A 231 -2.47 -17.69 31.30
N ASN A 232 -2.98 -16.77 30.49
CA ASN A 232 -4.38 -16.66 30.19
C ASN A 232 -4.71 -17.43 28.90
N TYR A 233 -5.43 -18.53 29.02
CA TYR A 233 -5.89 -19.36 27.90
C TYR A 233 -7.14 -18.80 27.19
N GLY A 234 -7.62 -17.62 27.60
CA GLY A 234 -8.87 -17.05 27.16
C GLY A 234 -10.06 -17.68 27.87
N HIS A 235 -11.23 -17.55 27.27
CA HIS A 235 -12.48 -18.09 27.82
C HIS A 235 -12.53 -19.63 27.75
N PHE A 236 -13.22 -20.24 28.71
CA PHE A 236 -13.45 -21.69 28.76
C PHE A 236 -14.92 -22.00 29.07
N TYR A 237 -15.52 -22.88 28.28
CA TYR A 237 -16.89 -23.37 28.50
C TYR A 237 -17.09 -24.73 27.82
N GLN A 238 -17.70 -25.71 28.52
CA GLN A 238 -18.02 -27.05 27.99
C GLN A 238 -16.89 -27.68 27.14
N ASP A 239 -15.67 -27.72 27.69
CA ASP A 239 -14.47 -28.29 27.05
C ASP A 239 -13.97 -27.54 25.80
N VAL A 240 -14.47 -26.33 25.55
CA VAL A 240 -13.99 -25.40 24.52
C VAL A 240 -13.08 -24.35 25.17
N PHE A 241 -11.79 -24.39 24.83
CA PHE A 241 -10.82 -23.34 25.14
C PHE A 241 -10.73 -22.35 23.99
N GLU A 242 -10.89 -21.06 24.28
CA GLU A 242 -10.82 -20.00 23.28
C GLU A 242 -9.50 -20.04 22.53
N SER A 243 -8.38 -20.20 23.24
CA SER A 243 -7.05 -20.20 22.63
C SER A 243 -6.85 -21.30 21.60
N GLU A 244 -7.39 -22.49 21.84
CA GLU A 244 -7.22 -23.63 20.94
C GLU A 244 -8.08 -23.47 19.68
N TYR A 245 -9.35 -23.09 19.86
CA TYR A 245 -10.29 -22.98 18.76
C TYR A 245 -10.02 -21.77 17.87
N THR A 246 -9.70 -20.61 18.46
CA THR A 246 -9.33 -19.42 17.67
C THR A 246 -8.05 -19.66 16.89
N TYR A 247 -7.07 -20.39 17.45
CA TYR A 247 -5.86 -20.78 16.71
C TYR A 247 -6.14 -21.76 15.58
N SER A 248 -6.99 -22.76 15.82
CA SER A 248 -7.46 -23.69 14.80
C SER A 248 -8.15 -22.94 13.65
N LEU A 249 -9.04 -22.01 13.98
CA LEU A 249 -9.72 -21.15 13.00
C LEU A 249 -8.71 -20.28 12.24
N ALA A 250 -7.80 -19.58 12.92
CA ALA A 250 -6.80 -18.72 12.28
C ALA A 250 -5.89 -19.50 11.33
N THR A 251 -5.51 -20.72 11.68
CA THR A 251 -4.74 -21.62 10.81
C THR A 251 -5.54 -22.00 9.56
N LYS A 252 -6.83 -22.29 9.69
CA LYS A 252 -7.70 -22.60 8.54
C LYS A 252 -7.92 -21.38 7.64
N VAL A 253 -8.18 -20.21 8.23
CA VAL A 253 -8.32 -18.94 7.48
C VAL A 253 -7.02 -18.62 6.74
N LYS A 254 -5.86 -18.76 7.40
CA LYS A 254 -4.54 -18.65 6.76
C LYS A 254 -4.45 -19.57 5.54
N ASN A 255 -4.78 -20.85 5.67
CA ASN A 255 -4.71 -21.78 4.55
C ASN A 255 -5.62 -21.37 3.39
N GLU A 256 -6.83 -20.87 3.65
CA GLU A 256 -7.71 -20.36 2.60
C GLU A 256 -7.13 -19.12 1.91
N LEU A 257 -6.61 -18.14 2.67
CA LEU A 257 -5.99 -16.94 2.12
C LEU A 257 -4.73 -17.25 1.29
N GLU A 258 -3.90 -18.18 1.76
CA GLU A 258 -2.66 -18.58 1.08
C GLU A 258 -2.89 -19.31 -0.26
N LYS A 259 -4.06 -19.94 -0.46
CA LYS A 259 -4.46 -20.49 -1.78
C LYS A 259 -4.56 -19.39 -2.85
N HIS A 260 -4.89 -18.17 -2.44
CA HIS A 260 -4.97 -17.01 -3.33
C HIS A 260 -3.64 -16.24 -3.43
N GLY A 261 -2.55 -16.82 -2.92
CA GLY A 261 -1.19 -16.30 -3.06
C GLY A 261 -0.80 -15.27 -2.01
N LEU A 262 -1.67 -14.98 -1.04
CA LEU A 262 -1.36 -14.10 0.09
C LEU A 262 -0.34 -14.74 1.03
N ARG A 263 0.44 -13.93 1.74
CA ARG A 263 1.34 -14.34 2.81
C ARG A 263 0.75 -13.92 4.14
N VAL A 264 0.43 -14.88 4.99
CA VAL A 264 -0.27 -14.62 6.25
C VAL A 264 0.63 -14.89 7.45
N TYR A 265 0.72 -13.93 8.36
CA TYR A 265 1.42 -14.08 9.63
C TYR A 265 0.44 -14.49 10.73
N LEU A 266 0.80 -15.48 11.54
CA LEU A 266 0.11 -15.78 12.80
C LEU A 266 0.95 -15.22 13.94
N THR A 267 0.33 -14.45 14.83
CA THR A 267 1.02 -13.79 15.96
C THR A 267 1.54 -14.75 17.02
N ARG A 268 1.00 -15.97 17.07
CA ARG A 268 1.39 -17.05 17.98
C ARG A 268 1.14 -18.43 17.37
N ASP A 269 1.76 -19.43 17.98
CA ASP A 269 1.40 -20.85 17.80
C ASP A 269 0.40 -21.29 18.89
N ASN A 270 0.14 -22.60 19.00
CA ASN A 270 -0.78 -23.18 19.98
C ASN A 270 -0.11 -23.61 21.30
N GLU A 271 1.20 -23.45 21.43
CA GLU A 271 1.98 -24.03 22.53
C GLU A 271 2.65 -22.97 23.39
N ASN A 272 3.12 -21.89 22.77
CA ASN A 272 3.96 -20.88 23.39
C ASN A 272 3.14 -19.62 23.71
N PRO A 273 2.95 -19.30 25.00
CA PRO A 273 2.30 -18.07 25.41
C PRO A 273 3.10 -16.83 25.01
N ILE A 274 2.42 -15.83 24.46
CA ILE A 274 3.02 -14.56 24.02
C ILE A 274 2.11 -13.41 24.49
N ASN A 275 2.71 -12.43 25.18
CA ASN A 275 2.03 -11.21 25.60
C ASN A 275 1.54 -10.40 24.37
N TYR A 276 0.45 -9.64 24.52
CA TYR A 276 -0.02 -8.77 23.45
C TYR A 276 0.86 -7.54 23.25
N PHE A 277 1.16 -6.83 24.34
CA PHE A 277 1.64 -5.45 24.37
C PHE A 277 2.96 -5.31 25.12
N ASP A 278 3.82 -6.33 25.19
CA ASP A 278 5.20 -6.15 25.69
C ASP A 278 6.17 -5.89 24.53
N ASN A 279 7.45 -5.66 24.85
CA ASN A 279 8.51 -5.39 23.87
C ASN A 279 8.79 -6.54 22.88
N ASN A 280 8.27 -7.75 23.13
CA ASN A 280 8.33 -8.91 22.22
C ASN A 280 6.93 -9.44 21.89
N GLY A 281 5.92 -8.57 22.06
CA GLY A 281 4.53 -8.93 22.07
C GLY A 281 3.98 -9.14 20.68
N ARG A 282 2.75 -9.63 20.61
CA ARG A 282 2.06 -9.91 19.35
C ARG A 282 1.94 -8.68 18.47
N ILE A 283 1.65 -7.52 19.06
CA ILE A 283 1.49 -6.26 18.29
C ILE A 283 2.82 -5.83 17.67
N ILE A 284 3.93 -5.92 18.42
CA ILE A 284 5.26 -5.57 17.87
C ILE A 284 5.64 -6.52 16.74
N LYS A 285 5.44 -7.82 16.93
CA LYS A 285 5.67 -8.82 15.87
C LYS A 285 4.80 -8.57 14.64
N ALA A 286 3.56 -8.11 14.83
CA ALA A 286 2.70 -7.72 13.73
C ALA A 286 3.27 -6.52 12.94
N TYR A 287 3.80 -5.49 13.61
CA TYR A 287 4.51 -4.40 12.94
C TYR A 287 5.77 -4.86 12.19
N GLU A 288 6.60 -5.68 12.83
CA GLU A 288 7.83 -6.22 12.23
C GLU A 288 7.55 -7.08 10.99
N SER A 289 6.35 -7.68 10.92
CA SER A 289 5.91 -8.45 9.74
C SER A 289 5.71 -7.58 8.48
N ASN A 290 5.59 -6.26 8.65
CA ASN A 290 5.23 -5.28 7.61
C ASN A 290 3.89 -5.56 6.90
N ALA A 291 2.98 -6.32 7.53
CA ALA A 291 1.64 -6.55 7.01
C ALA A 291 0.82 -5.27 6.88
N LYS A 292 -0.19 -5.30 6.01
CA LYS A 292 -1.09 -4.17 5.74
C LYS A 292 -2.41 -4.31 6.48
N TYR A 293 -2.83 -5.54 6.76
CA TYR A 293 -4.08 -5.81 7.43
C TYR A 293 -3.83 -6.61 8.70
N TYR A 294 -4.66 -6.39 9.70
CA TYR A 294 -4.63 -7.12 10.96
C TYR A 294 -6.05 -7.54 11.35
N VAL A 295 -6.20 -8.81 11.71
CA VAL A 295 -7.50 -9.38 12.09
C VAL A 295 -7.34 -10.08 13.43
N HIS A 296 -7.94 -9.51 14.46
CA HIS A 296 -8.04 -10.17 15.77
C HIS A 296 -9.27 -11.08 15.80
N MET A 297 -9.12 -12.28 16.38
CA MET A 297 -10.12 -13.35 16.29
C MET A 297 -10.44 -13.90 17.68
N ARG A 298 -11.68 -13.68 18.14
CA ARG A 298 -12.15 -14.02 19.48
C ARG A 298 -13.43 -14.83 19.50
N PHE A 299 -13.59 -15.60 20.58
CA PHE A 299 -14.82 -16.30 20.91
C PHE A 299 -14.97 -16.36 22.43
N GLU A 300 -15.73 -15.44 22.99
CA GLU A 300 -15.73 -15.17 24.43
C GLU A 300 -16.84 -15.92 25.17
N SER A 301 -16.87 -15.83 26.49
CA SER A 301 -18.02 -16.26 27.30
C SER A 301 -18.58 -15.09 28.09
N SER A 302 -19.91 -15.04 28.24
CA SER A 302 -20.59 -13.99 28.99
C SER A 302 -21.67 -14.53 29.92
N GLY A 303 -21.90 -13.83 31.03
CA GLY A 303 -23.02 -14.08 31.94
C GLY A 303 -24.35 -13.44 31.51
N SER A 304 -24.36 -12.66 30.43
CA SER A 304 -25.57 -11.99 29.93
C SER A 304 -26.24 -12.81 28.84
N ASN A 305 -27.57 -12.98 28.92
CA ASN A 305 -28.36 -13.63 27.86
C ASN A 305 -28.50 -12.78 26.58
N MET A 306 -28.08 -11.52 26.62
CA MET A 306 -28.05 -10.62 25.46
C MET A 306 -26.78 -10.77 24.63
N ASP A 307 -25.74 -11.36 25.21
CA ASP A 307 -24.44 -11.53 24.57
C ASP A 307 -24.47 -12.81 23.74
N ARG A 308 -24.78 -12.63 22.46
CA ARG A 308 -24.87 -13.69 21.44
C ARG A 308 -24.69 -13.07 20.05
N GLY A 309 -24.36 -13.90 19.07
CA GLY A 309 -24.21 -13.53 17.68
C GLY A 309 -22.89 -12.82 17.35
N LEU A 310 -22.64 -12.70 16.06
CA LEU A 310 -21.44 -12.11 15.48
C LEU A 310 -21.38 -10.60 15.73
N ASN A 311 -20.23 -10.13 16.20
CA ASN A 311 -19.86 -8.71 16.32
C ASN A 311 -18.49 -8.51 15.65
N ILE A 312 -18.40 -7.59 14.70
CA ILE A 312 -17.12 -7.15 14.12
C ILE A 312 -16.94 -5.67 14.37
N PHE A 313 -15.87 -5.35 15.10
CA PHE A 313 -15.51 -3.99 15.46
C PHE A 313 -14.53 -3.41 14.43
N TYR A 314 -14.72 -2.14 14.09
CA TYR A 314 -13.82 -1.37 13.25
C TYR A 314 -13.54 -0.01 13.86
N SER A 315 -12.41 0.60 13.45
CA SER A 315 -11.96 1.85 14.06
C SER A 315 -12.94 3.00 13.84
N ASN A 316 -13.04 3.88 14.84
CA ASN A 316 -13.74 5.16 14.69
C ASN A 316 -13.16 6.03 13.57
N PHE A 317 -11.88 5.82 13.22
CA PHE A 317 -11.16 6.59 12.20
C PHE A 317 -11.20 5.94 10.81
N THR A 318 -12.03 4.94 10.58
CA THR A 318 -12.09 4.21 9.30
C THR A 318 -13.53 4.04 8.83
N SER A 319 -13.70 3.80 7.53
CA SER A 319 -14.97 3.35 7.01
C SER A 319 -15.28 1.91 7.47
N ASN A 320 -16.57 1.55 7.49
CA ASN A 320 -17.01 0.23 7.90
C ASN A 320 -16.81 -0.87 6.83
N ARG A 321 -16.10 -0.59 5.73
CA ARG A 321 -16.03 -1.47 4.55
C ARG A 321 -15.43 -2.83 4.87
N PHE A 322 -14.30 -2.86 5.57
CA PHE A 322 -13.64 -4.11 5.92
C PHE A 322 -14.51 -4.98 6.84
N ALA A 323 -14.99 -4.42 7.95
CA ALA A 323 -15.88 -5.13 8.87
C ALA A 323 -17.18 -5.60 8.20
N SER A 324 -17.78 -4.76 7.34
CA SER A 324 -19.00 -5.11 6.59
C SER A 324 -18.78 -6.25 5.60
N SER A 325 -17.63 -6.27 4.90
CA SER A 325 -17.29 -7.34 3.96
C SER A 325 -17.18 -8.69 4.68
N VAL A 326 -16.45 -8.71 5.80
CA VAL A 326 -16.25 -9.93 6.60
C VAL A 326 -17.56 -10.39 7.26
N THR A 327 -18.31 -9.46 7.87
CA THR A 327 -19.60 -9.77 8.50
C THR A 327 -20.58 -10.37 7.50
N LYS A 328 -20.71 -9.74 6.32
CA LYS A 328 -21.62 -10.20 5.29
C LYS A 328 -21.28 -11.61 4.79
N ALA A 329 -20.00 -11.92 4.61
CA ALA A 329 -19.60 -13.26 4.19
C ALA A 329 -19.95 -14.31 5.25
N ILE A 330 -19.57 -14.08 6.51
CA ILE A 330 -19.86 -15.01 7.62
C ILE A 330 -21.36 -15.22 7.79
N LEU A 331 -22.17 -14.16 7.83
CA LEU A 331 -23.62 -14.27 8.03
C LEU A 331 -24.35 -14.95 6.86
N ASN A 332 -23.85 -14.80 5.62
CA ASN A 332 -24.49 -15.43 4.46
C ASN A 332 -24.09 -16.91 4.30
N GLY A 333 -22.90 -17.29 4.77
CA GLY A 333 -22.37 -18.63 4.54
C GLY A 333 -22.27 -19.52 5.78
N THR A 334 -22.71 -19.06 6.95
CA THR A 334 -22.73 -19.83 8.20
C THR A 334 -24.08 -19.74 8.90
N LYS A 335 -24.24 -20.45 10.03
CA LYS A 335 -25.45 -20.36 10.87
C LYS A 335 -25.40 -19.22 11.90
N PHE A 336 -24.31 -18.45 11.94
CA PHE A 336 -24.22 -17.32 12.87
C PHE A 336 -25.32 -16.31 12.59
N LYS A 337 -25.85 -15.74 13.68
CA LYS A 337 -26.77 -14.62 13.63
C LYS A 337 -26.00 -13.34 13.97
N PRO A 338 -26.40 -12.18 13.46
CA PRO A 338 -25.84 -10.93 13.95
C PRO A 338 -26.21 -10.76 15.42
N SER A 339 -25.35 -10.07 16.14
CA SER A 339 -25.64 -9.65 17.51
C SER A 339 -26.95 -8.86 17.64
N PRO A 340 -27.70 -9.03 18.73
CA PRO A 340 -28.96 -8.34 18.95
C PRO A 340 -28.80 -6.88 19.34
N TYR A 341 -27.57 -6.42 19.61
CA TYR A 341 -27.28 -5.02 19.90
C TYR A 341 -27.44 -4.19 18.62
N GLU A 342 -28.21 -3.11 18.66
CA GLU A 342 -28.33 -2.18 17.53
C GLU A 342 -27.27 -1.08 17.64
N ASP A 343 -26.45 -0.89 16.59
CA ASP A 343 -25.52 0.25 16.49
C ASP A 343 -26.10 1.44 15.71
N GLY A 344 -27.38 1.38 15.31
CA GLY A 344 -28.15 2.44 14.65
C GLY A 344 -27.70 2.85 13.24
N ILE A 345 -26.40 3.09 13.04
CA ILE A 345 -25.77 3.64 11.83
C ILE A 345 -25.17 2.53 10.97
N ASN A 346 -24.78 1.41 11.58
CA ASN A 346 -24.12 0.30 10.93
C ASN A 346 -25.06 -0.87 10.58
N GLY A 347 -24.62 -1.73 9.65
CA GLY A 347 -25.33 -2.97 9.32
C GLY A 347 -25.30 -3.96 10.49
N PRO A 348 -26.22 -4.95 10.53
CA PRO A 348 -26.27 -5.94 11.60
C PRO A 348 -24.93 -6.65 11.82
N GLY A 349 -24.46 -6.69 13.07
CA GLY A 349 -23.19 -7.33 13.45
C GLY A 349 -21.92 -6.50 13.19
N VAL A 350 -22.05 -5.27 12.69
CA VAL A 350 -20.92 -4.35 12.44
C VAL A 350 -20.98 -3.20 13.43
N TYR A 351 -19.90 -2.94 14.16
CA TYR A 351 -19.87 -1.95 15.23
C TYR A 351 -18.69 -1.01 15.11
N GLN A 352 -18.95 0.30 15.20
CA GLN A 352 -17.89 1.29 15.31
C GLN A 352 -17.34 1.29 16.74
N THR A 353 -16.02 1.35 16.89
CA THR A 353 -15.44 1.56 18.22
C THR A 353 -15.76 2.97 18.73
N SER A 354 -15.91 3.08 20.04
CA SER A 354 -15.97 4.39 20.71
C SER A 354 -14.58 5.04 20.76
N LEU A 355 -14.52 6.29 21.20
CA LEU A 355 -13.27 6.97 21.50
C LEU A 355 -13.05 7.09 23.01
N ILE A 356 -11.78 7.04 23.43
CA ILE A 356 -11.31 7.37 24.78
C ILE A 356 -10.19 8.39 24.66
N ASP A 357 -10.35 9.56 25.29
CA ASP A 357 -9.43 10.69 25.17
C ASP A 357 -9.09 11.12 23.73
N GLY A 358 -10.00 10.83 22.78
CA GLY A 358 -9.80 11.11 21.36
C GLY A 358 -9.03 10.04 20.59
N TYR A 359 -8.75 8.89 21.21
CA TYR A 359 -8.11 7.71 20.61
C TYR A 359 -9.10 6.56 20.47
N ASP A 360 -8.78 5.56 19.64
CA ASP A 360 -9.65 4.41 19.45
C ASP A 360 -9.79 3.60 20.76
N PHE A 361 -11.02 3.28 21.16
CA PHE A 361 -11.25 2.56 22.42
C PHE A 361 -10.79 1.09 22.36
N ASN A 362 -10.85 0.44 21.20
CA ASN A 362 -10.50 -0.97 21.10
C ASN A 362 -8.97 -1.11 21.02
N ASP A 363 -8.38 -1.76 22.01
CA ASP A 363 -6.92 -1.85 22.14
C ASP A 363 -6.23 -2.52 20.95
N TRP A 364 -6.81 -3.58 20.39
CA TRP A 364 -6.21 -4.26 19.24
C TRP A 364 -6.21 -3.37 18.01
N ILE A 365 -7.30 -2.66 17.77
CA ILE A 365 -7.41 -1.71 16.65
C ILE A 365 -6.52 -0.49 16.89
N ARG A 366 -6.55 0.07 18.10
CA ARG A 366 -5.74 1.23 18.51
C ARG A 366 -4.26 0.96 18.35
N GLU A 367 -3.76 -0.14 18.91
CA GLU A 367 -2.33 -0.39 18.98
C GLU A 367 -1.74 -0.85 17.64
N THR A 368 -2.56 -1.41 16.73
CA THR A 368 -2.10 -1.86 15.39
C THR A 368 -2.21 -0.79 14.31
N GLY A 369 -3.08 0.21 14.48
CA GLY A 369 -3.18 1.36 13.57
C GLY A 369 -2.12 2.45 13.81
N GLY A 370 -1.31 2.31 14.86
CA GLY A 370 -0.12 3.14 15.10
C GLY A 370 -0.49 4.54 15.58
N MET A 371 0.33 5.51 15.20
CA MET A 371 0.05 6.90 15.57
C MET A 371 -1.24 7.43 14.95
N LEU A 372 -1.92 6.70 14.06
CA LEU A 372 -3.13 7.12 13.35
C LEU A 372 -4.42 6.75 14.10
N THR A 373 -4.34 5.79 15.03
CA THR A 373 -5.48 5.33 15.83
C THR A 373 -5.30 5.57 17.34
N GLY A 374 -4.09 5.93 17.77
CA GLY A 374 -3.78 6.40 19.12
C GLY A 374 -2.85 5.48 19.89
N ALA A 375 -2.06 4.71 19.16
CA ALA A 375 -1.23 3.67 19.73
C ALA A 375 -0.25 4.26 20.77
N GLY A 376 -0.25 3.72 21.99
CA GLY A 376 0.73 4.08 23.03
C GLY A 376 0.47 5.46 23.64
N GLN A 377 -0.72 6.02 23.45
CA GLN A 377 -1.15 7.28 24.05
C GLN A 377 -1.82 7.08 25.42
N LEU A 378 -2.41 5.91 25.65
CA LEU A 378 -3.04 5.56 26.93
C LEU A 378 -2.04 4.94 27.90
N GLU A 379 -2.27 5.16 29.20
CA GLU A 379 -1.47 4.56 30.27
C GLU A 379 -1.52 3.03 30.20
N GLY A 380 -0.37 2.37 30.37
CA GLY A 380 -0.26 0.90 30.38
C GLY A 380 0.08 0.27 29.04
N TYR A 381 0.22 1.04 27.95
CA TYR A 381 0.60 0.50 26.64
C TYR A 381 2.01 0.93 26.21
N PRO A 382 2.71 0.11 25.40
CA PRO A 382 3.99 0.47 24.79
C PRO A 382 3.90 1.73 23.94
N THR A 383 4.95 2.54 24.03
CA THR A 383 5.11 3.73 23.18
C THR A 383 5.84 3.43 21.88
N VAL A 384 6.28 2.19 21.64
CA VAL A 384 7.14 1.79 20.51
C VAL A 384 6.53 2.16 19.15
N TYR A 385 5.20 2.14 19.05
CA TYR A 385 4.45 2.40 17.82
C TYR A 385 3.75 3.78 17.80
N ASN A 386 3.95 4.62 18.82
CA ASN A 386 3.23 5.90 18.95
C ASN A 386 3.71 6.99 17.96
N GLN A 387 4.84 6.75 17.28
CA GLN A 387 5.34 7.56 16.16
C GLN A 387 5.27 6.82 14.81
N SER A 388 4.67 5.62 14.78
CA SER A 388 4.60 4.86 13.54
C SER A 388 3.57 5.50 12.60
N LYS A 389 4.08 6.15 11.54
CA LYS A 389 3.28 6.66 10.41
C LYS A 389 2.65 5.56 9.55
N ARG A 390 2.94 4.29 9.86
CA ARG A 390 2.38 3.11 9.22
C ARG A 390 1.45 2.42 10.20
N GLY A 391 0.18 2.33 9.85
CA GLY A 391 -0.84 1.55 10.57
C GLY A 391 -1.35 0.39 9.72
N MET A 392 -1.68 -0.72 10.37
CA MET A 392 -2.42 -1.81 9.73
C MET A 392 -3.91 -1.45 9.71
N TYR A 393 -4.61 -1.77 8.61
CA TYR A 393 -6.06 -1.68 8.57
C TYR A 393 -6.65 -2.86 9.34
N SER A 394 -7.20 -2.56 10.51
CA SER A 394 -7.53 -3.56 11.52
C SER A 394 -9.02 -3.71 11.76
N ILE A 395 -9.43 -4.96 12.00
CA ILE A 395 -10.74 -5.30 12.56
C ILE A 395 -10.57 -6.29 13.72
N ASP A 396 -11.55 -6.32 14.60
CA ASP A 396 -11.62 -7.26 15.72
C ASP A 396 -12.93 -8.04 15.63
N ILE A 397 -12.82 -9.36 15.47
CA ILE A 397 -13.95 -10.26 15.21
C ILE A 397 -14.26 -11.02 16.49
N LEU A 398 -15.44 -10.77 17.04
CA LEU A 398 -16.07 -11.61 18.05
C LEU A 398 -17.13 -12.47 17.38
N TYR A 399 -16.78 -13.74 17.14
CA TYR A 399 -17.64 -14.65 16.35
C TYR A 399 -18.98 -14.95 17.02
N GLY A 400 -19.05 -14.85 18.34
CA GLY A 400 -20.21 -15.13 19.17
C GLY A 400 -19.77 -15.38 20.60
N TYR A 401 -20.65 -16.00 21.39
CA TYR A 401 -20.37 -16.30 22.79
C TYR A 401 -20.54 -17.78 23.08
N MET A 402 -19.54 -18.39 23.73
CA MET A 402 -19.54 -19.81 24.13
C MET A 402 -20.74 -20.18 25.02
N THR A 403 -21.29 -19.20 25.74
CA THR A 403 -22.43 -19.37 26.65
C THR A 403 -23.78 -19.35 25.93
N ASP A 404 -23.83 -18.92 24.66
CA ASP A 404 -25.01 -19.07 23.81
C ASP A 404 -24.95 -20.41 23.06
N HIS A 405 -26.05 -21.16 23.12
CA HIS A 405 -26.13 -22.50 22.55
C HIS A 405 -26.01 -22.50 21.02
N ASP A 406 -26.64 -21.54 20.33
CA ASP A 406 -26.63 -21.48 18.86
C ASP A 406 -25.23 -21.08 18.36
N ASP A 407 -24.59 -20.12 19.03
CA ASP A 407 -23.23 -19.69 18.71
C ASP A 407 -22.21 -20.82 18.92
N LEU A 408 -22.26 -21.50 20.07
CA LEU A 408 -21.36 -22.61 20.37
C LEU A 408 -21.54 -23.78 19.41
N SER A 409 -22.78 -24.17 19.11
CA SER A 409 -23.07 -25.22 18.13
C SER A 409 -22.54 -24.84 16.75
N THR A 410 -22.77 -23.60 16.30
CA THR A 410 -22.23 -23.11 15.02
C THR A 410 -20.71 -23.15 15.01
N TRP A 411 -20.07 -22.66 16.07
CA TRP A 411 -18.61 -22.61 16.19
C TRP A 411 -17.95 -23.99 16.11
N VAL A 412 -18.50 -24.98 16.82
CA VAL A 412 -17.93 -26.33 16.89
C VAL A 412 -18.26 -27.15 15.63
N GLU A 413 -19.49 -27.08 15.14
CA GLU A 413 -19.95 -27.91 14.02
C GLU A 413 -19.47 -27.38 12.65
N ASP A 414 -19.36 -26.06 12.50
CA ASP A 414 -19.15 -25.41 11.20
C ASP A 414 -17.79 -24.70 11.08
N ILE A 415 -16.77 -25.04 11.90
CA ILE A 415 -15.47 -24.32 11.95
C ILE A 415 -14.76 -24.20 10.58
N ASP A 416 -14.86 -25.21 9.71
CA ASP A 416 -14.29 -25.16 8.36
C ASP A 416 -15.04 -24.16 7.47
N GLN A 417 -16.37 -24.12 7.59
CA GLN A 417 -17.20 -23.20 6.86
C GLN A 417 -17.02 -21.76 7.38
N ILE A 418 -16.90 -21.58 8.70
CA ILE A 418 -16.54 -20.28 9.30
C ILE A 418 -15.20 -19.81 8.75
N ALA A 419 -14.17 -20.66 8.75
CA ALA A 419 -12.86 -20.30 8.20
C ALA A 419 -12.95 -19.86 6.74
N LYS A 420 -13.68 -20.62 5.91
CA LYS A 420 -13.89 -20.31 4.50
C LYS A 420 -14.58 -18.96 4.32
N GLN A 421 -15.66 -18.69 5.05
CA GLN A 421 -16.42 -17.45 4.91
C GLN A 421 -15.69 -16.23 5.49
N THR A 422 -14.93 -16.39 6.57
CA THR A 422 -14.01 -15.35 7.06
C THR A 422 -13.00 -15.01 5.98
N ALA A 423 -12.36 -16.01 5.36
CA ALA A 423 -11.39 -15.79 4.30
C ALA A 423 -12.04 -15.12 3.07
N GLU A 424 -13.22 -15.57 2.62
CA GLU A 424 -13.97 -14.94 1.52
C GLU A 424 -14.28 -13.48 1.80
N GLY A 425 -14.69 -13.14 3.03
CA GLY A 425 -14.96 -11.78 3.44
C GLY A 425 -13.73 -10.88 3.41
N ILE A 426 -12.58 -11.41 3.84
CA ILE A 426 -11.28 -10.75 3.73
C ILE A 426 -10.90 -10.58 2.25
N LEU A 427 -10.92 -11.63 1.45
CA LEU A 427 -10.58 -11.58 0.02
C LEU A 427 -11.44 -10.57 -0.76
N SER A 428 -12.75 -10.52 -0.46
CA SER A 428 -13.68 -9.54 -1.01
C SER A 428 -13.28 -8.11 -0.67
N GLN A 429 -12.87 -7.82 0.58
CA GLN A 429 -12.35 -6.51 0.96
C GLN A 429 -11.11 -6.15 0.15
N LEU A 430 -10.24 -7.14 -0.09
CA LEU A 430 -8.98 -6.97 -0.81
C LEU A 430 -9.16 -6.88 -2.33
N GLY A 431 -10.38 -7.01 -2.85
CA GLY A 431 -10.67 -7.04 -4.29
C GLY A 431 -10.16 -8.31 -4.97
N ILE A 432 -9.88 -9.38 -4.21
CA ILE A 432 -9.46 -10.68 -4.73
C ILE A 432 -10.71 -11.54 -4.89
N LYS A 433 -10.94 -12.06 -6.09
CA LYS A 433 -12.08 -12.95 -6.34
C LYS A 433 -11.89 -14.26 -5.57
N GLY A 434 -12.83 -14.57 -4.69
CA GLY A 434 -12.99 -15.91 -4.12
C GLY A 434 -13.43 -16.91 -5.20
N ASP A 435 -13.17 -18.19 -4.94
CA ASP A 435 -13.52 -19.31 -5.82
C ASP A 435 -15.01 -19.71 -5.76
#